data_AF-W4L6S2-F1
#
_entry.id   AF-W4L6S2-F1
#
_cell.length_a   1.000
_cell.length_b   1.000
_cell.length_c   1.000
_cell.angle_alpha   90.00
_cell.angle_beta   90.00
_cell.angle_gamma   90.00
#
_symmetry.space_group_name_H-M   'P 1'
#
loop_
_entity.id
_entity.type
_entity.pdbx_description
1 polymer ?
#
loop_
_entity_poly.entity_id
_entity_poly.type
_entity_poly.pdbx_seq_one_letter_code
_entity_poly.pdbx_strand_id
1 'polypeptide(L)'
;MGDGLGSFQERDRIGVSDGPFALKLGDLNRDGNMDLAVANGITDTISILMGDGFGSFVEQDLINAGGELTALAIGMVNNDDNLDLLYTDSSRDAVVILLDNDNGVFNEENVIRISVGLSPSDVAVDLIDDDEHKDIVVSNRGDNGVSVLFGLGNGTFSEGLRLTTGTAPTSVLLEDVNADGQLDIITTNENSNDISVFFGQVARIFSQQPNIPVGGNPTAVVSGDFNQDDFIDIVSVNRGTGNVSTLLSTDFLKNFPVDDTLKLVTIRGRTFFVVELTSDEVEVPSGPNRTFIVRAFCSMEDIQPAFEGRVTLPFFDTTIPVIVDLQRVEFLKTTIKNARRINAG
;
A
#
# COMPACT_ATOMS: atom_id res chain seq x y z
N MET A 1 18.67 -11.11 -20.66
CA MET A 1 19.00 -9.68 -20.48
C MET A 1 18.08 -8.82 -21.34
N GLY A 2 17.61 -7.69 -20.80
CA GLY A 2 16.84 -6.68 -21.54
C GLY A 2 17.76 -5.66 -22.21
N ASP A 3 17.41 -5.20 -23.41
CA ASP A 3 18.16 -4.16 -24.14
C ASP A 3 17.73 -2.73 -23.78
N GLY A 4 16.85 -2.57 -22.78
CA GLY A 4 16.24 -1.29 -22.41
C GLY A 4 15.20 -0.78 -23.41
N LEU A 5 14.94 -1.50 -24.50
CA LEU A 5 13.91 -1.21 -25.51
C LEU A 5 12.80 -2.27 -25.51
N GLY A 6 12.81 -3.19 -24.55
CA GLY A 6 11.82 -4.24 -24.38
C GLY A 6 12.14 -5.55 -25.12
N SER A 7 13.34 -5.69 -25.70
CA SER A 7 13.81 -6.96 -26.24
C SER A 7 14.59 -7.74 -25.18
N PHE A 8 14.36 -9.06 -25.13
CA PHE A 8 15.00 -9.96 -24.17
C PHE A 8 15.72 -11.10 -24.88
N GLN A 9 16.93 -11.41 -24.42
CA GLN A 9 17.66 -12.61 -24.83
C GLN A 9 17.88 -13.53 -23.64
N GLU A 10 17.64 -14.84 -23.87
CA GLU A 10 18.04 -15.90 -22.94
C GLU A 10 19.58 -15.90 -22.82
N ARG A 11 20.09 -15.89 -21.59
CA ARG A 11 21.53 -15.94 -21.31
C ARG A 11 21.92 -17.34 -20.87
N ASP A 12 21.52 -17.72 -19.66
CA ASP A 12 21.81 -19.02 -19.06
C ASP A 12 20.54 -19.66 -18.49
N ARG A 13 20.51 -21.00 -18.46
CA ARG A 13 19.54 -21.78 -17.68
C ARG A 13 20.23 -22.32 -16.45
N ILE A 14 19.80 -21.85 -15.29
CA ILE A 14 20.35 -22.27 -14.01
C ILE A 14 19.37 -23.25 -13.41
N GLY A 15 19.83 -24.47 -13.18
CA GLY A 15 19.04 -25.48 -12.49
C GLY A 15 18.92 -25.15 -11.01
N VAL A 16 17.74 -25.35 -10.46
CA VAL A 16 17.46 -25.36 -9.02
C VAL A 16 16.84 -26.71 -8.66
N SER A 17 16.48 -26.93 -7.40
CA SER A 17 15.80 -28.15 -6.96
C SER A 17 14.40 -28.33 -7.58
N ASP A 18 13.80 -29.51 -7.41
CA ASP A 18 12.57 -29.86 -8.12
C ASP A 18 11.35 -29.08 -7.64
N GLY A 19 10.50 -28.70 -8.59
CA GLY A 19 9.24 -27.99 -8.34
C GLY A 19 9.39 -26.53 -7.91
N PRO A 20 10.21 -25.71 -8.59
CA PRO A 20 10.28 -24.29 -8.29
C PRO A 20 8.91 -23.64 -8.53
N PHE A 21 8.38 -22.90 -7.55
CA PHE A 21 7.06 -22.26 -7.65
C PHE A 21 7.05 -20.79 -7.26
N ALA A 22 8.02 -20.32 -6.48
CA ALA A 22 8.19 -18.92 -6.13
C ALA A 22 9.65 -18.48 -6.25
N LEU A 23 9.83 -17.21 -6.61
CA LEU A 23 11.13 -16.55 -6.72
C LEU A 23 11.02 -15.18 -6.06
N LYS A 24 12.02 -14.81 -5.26
CA LYS A 24 12.19 -13.48 -4.70
C LYS A 24 13.57 -12.94 -5.02
N LEU A 25 13.64 -11.61 -5.11
CA LEU A 25 14.81 -10.83 -5.48
C LEU A 25 15.23 -9.98 -4.29
N GLY A 26 16.53 -9.93 -3.99
CA GLY A 26 17.11 -9.07 -2.96
C GLY A 26 18.63 -9.09 -3.02
N ASP A 27 19.30 -8.03 -2.59
CA ASP A 27 20.76 -8.02 -2.38
C ASP A 27 21.05 -8.70 -1.04
N LEU A 28 21.18 -10.03 -1.06
CA LEU A 28 21.25 -10.88 0.14
C LEU A 28 22.63 -10.80 0.80
N ASN A 29 23.68 -10.54 0.02
CA ASN A 29 25.05 -10.47 0.52
C ASN A 29 25.60 -9.03 0.62
N ARG A 30 24.77 -8.02 0.26
CA ARG A 30 25.08 -6.59 0.27
C ARG A 30 26.24 -6.20 -0.66
N ASP A 31 26.42 -6.91 -1.78
CA ASP A 31 27.44 -6.60 -2.77
C ASP A 31 26.98 -5.56 -3.82
N GLY A 32 25.71 -5.13 -3.73
CA GLY A 32 25.07 -4.17 -4.63
C GLY A 32 24.44 -4.82 -5.86
N ASN A 33 24.49 -6.14 -6.00
CA ASN A 33 23.84 -6.91 -7.05
C ASN A 33 22.57 -7.56 -6.52
N MET A 34 21.62 -7.82 -7.42
CA MET A 34 20.41 -8.55 -7.05
C MET A 34 20.69 -10.05 -7.06
N ASP A 35 20.36 -10.70 -5.94
CA ASP A 35 20.39 -12.15 -5.76
C ASP A 35 18.98 -12.75 -5.86
N LEU A 36 18.91 -14.07 -5.87
CA LEU A 36 17.66 -14.84 -5.97
C LEU A 36 17.50 -15.79 -4.80
N ALA A 37 16.28 -15.86 -4.28
CA ALA A 37 15.82 -16.98 -3.46
C ALA A 37 14.68 -17.69 -4.19
N VAL A 38 14.81 -19.00 -4.39
CA VAL A 38 13.84 -19.83 -5.14
C VAL A 38 13.26 -20.91 -4.25
N ALA A 39 11.94 -20.90 -4.05
CA ALA A 39 11.24 -21.94 -3.30
C ALA A 39 10.91 -23.12 -4.21
N ASN A 40 11.30 -24.32 -3.76
CA ASN A 40 11.15 -25.58 -4.49
C ASN A 40 10.21 -26.50 -3.70
N GLY A 41 8.96 -26.63 -4.16
CA GLY A 41 7.87 -27.26 -3.40
C GLY A 41 7.81 -28.77 -3.52
N ILE A 42 8.58 -29.42 -4.41
CA ILE A 42 8.66 -30.89 -4.44
C ILE A 42 9.74 -31.39 -3.47
N THR A 43 10.83 -30.63 -3.33
CA THR A 43 11.94 -30.97 -2.44
C THR A 43 11.86 -30.31 -1.07
N ASP A 44 10.93 -29.37 -0.88
CA ASP A 44 10.81 -28.52 0.31
C ASP A 44 12.12 -27.80 0.65
N THR A 45 12.77 -27.26 -0.39
CA THR A 45 14.04 -26.54 -0.26
C THR A 45 13.96 -25.14 -0.83
N ILE A 46 14.81 -24.23 -0.32
CA ILE A 46 14.99 -22.90 -0.89
C ILE A 46 16.42 -22.81 -1.44
N SER A 47 16.55 -22.58 -2.74
CA SER A 47 17.85 -22.35 -3.39
C SER A 47 18.19 -20.87 -3.31
N ILE A 48 19.39 -20.55 -2.83
CA ILE A 48 19.93 -19.19 -2.77
C ILE A 48 20.98 -19.04 -3.86
N LEU A 49 20.78 -18.08 -4.77
CA LEU A 49 21.66 -17.85 -5.91
C LEU A 49 22.17 -16.41 -5.90
N MET A 50 23.48 -16.24 -5.82
CA MET A 50 24.12 -14.93 -5.86
C MET A 50 24.23 -14.43 -7.29
N GLY A 51 23.86 -13.18 -7.51
CA GLY A 51 23.95 -12.50 -8.80
C GLY A 51 25.28 -11.79 -9.00
N ASP A 52 25.79 -11.79 -10.22
CA ASP A 52 27.02 -11.07 -10.58
C ASP A 52 26.77 -9.61 -11.02
N GLY A 53 25.51 -9.14 -10.96
CA GLY A 53 25.10 -7.82 -11.46
C GLY A 53 24.95 -7.73 -13.00
N PHE A 54 25.37 -8.76 -13.74
CA PHE A 54 25.31 -8.82 -15.21
C PHE A 54 24.33 -9.89 -15.72
N GLY A 55 23.52 -10.45 -14.82
CA GLY A 55 22.45 -11.40 -15.12
C GLY A 55 22.90 -12.85 -15.19
N SER A 56 24.05 -13.19 -14.61
CA SER A 56 24.43 -14.58 -14.29
C SER A 56 24.31 -14.81 -12.78
N PHE A 57 23.98 -16.04 -12.38
CA PHE A 57 23.82 -16.41 -10.96
C PHE A 57 24.57 -17.70 -10.63
N VAL A 58 24.98 -17.85 -9.38
CA VAL A 58 25.61 -19.07 -8.86
C VAL A 58 24.90 -19.48 -7.59
N GLU A 59 24.46 -20.74 -7.52
CA GLU A 59 23.89 -21.31 -6.29
C GLU A 59 24.96 -21.31 -5.19
N GLN A 60 24.68 -20.58 -4.12
CA GLN A 60 25.55 -20.47 -2.94
C GLN A 60 25.09 -21.43 -1.83
N ASP A 61 23.78 -21.55 -1.66
CA ASP A 61 23.21 -22.31 -0.54
C ASP A 61 21.89 -23.01 -0.93
N LEU A 62 21.59 -24.09 -0.23
CA LEU A 62 20.39 -24.88 -0.38
C LEU A 62 19.79 -25.18 1.00
N ILE A 63 18.77 -24.42 1.36
CA ILE A 63 18.13 -24.48 2.67
C ILE A 63 17.05 -25.55 2.65
N ASN A 64 17.04 -26.43 3.65
CA ASN A 64 15.94 -27.38 3.86
C ASN A 64 14.87 -26.76 4.75
N ALA A 65 13.67 -26.52 4.21
CA ALA A 65 12.57 -25.96 4.98
C ALA A 65 12.07 -26.91 6.07
N GLY A 66 12.29 -28.22 5.87
CA GLY A 66 11.96 -29.31 6.78
C GLY A 66 10.47 -29.56 6.94
N GLY A 67 9.60 -28.89 6.19
CA GLY A 67 8.13 -28.94 6.24
C GLY A 67 7.53 -28.84 4.85
N GLU A 68 6.28 -28.40 4.71
CA GLU A 68 5.63 -28.21 3.40
C GLU A 68 5.69 -26.73 3.02
N LEU A 69 6.62 -26.39 2.13
CA LEU A 69 6.91 -25.02 1.73
C LEU A 69 5.82 -24.48 0.78
N THR A 70 5.07 -23.46 1.20
CA THR A 70 3.95 -22.92 0.39
C THR A 70 4.13 -21.49 -0.12
N ALA A 71 5.01 -20.69 0.49
CA ALA A 71 5.30 -19.33 0.06
C ALA A 71 6.70 -18.89 0.48
N LEU A 72 7.17 -17.79 -0.10
CA LEU A 72 8.50 -17.22 0.14
C LEU A 72 8.41 -15.69 0.13
N ALA A 73 9.07 -15.03 1.06
CA ALA A 73 9.28 -13.59 1.11
C ALA A 73 10.71 -13.27 1.59
N ILE A 74 11.14 -12.04 1.32
CA ILE A 74 12.42 -11.49 1.78
C ILE A 74 12.10 -10.12 2.41
N GLY A 75 12.72 -9.79 3.55
CA GLY A 75 12.56 -8.49 4.18
C GLY A 75 13.46 -8.31 5.40
N MET A 76 13.72 -7.05 5.78
CA MET A 76 14.50 -6.73 6.99
C MET A 76 13.57 -6.80 8.22
N VAL A 77 13.55 -7.90 8.96
CA VAL A 77 12.59 -8.07 10.07
C VAL A 77 13.18 -7.88 11.46
N ASN A 78 14.50 -7.79 11.55
CA ASN A 78 15.24 -7.54 12.79
C ASN A 78 16.02 -6.21 12.81
N ASN A 79 15.83 -5.37 11.78
CA ASN A 79 16.47 -4.06 11.63
C ASN A 79 18.01 -4.10 11.78
N ASP A 80 18.67 -5.17 11.33
CA ASP A 80 20.15 -5.30 11.33
C ASP A 80 20.80 -4.96 9.98
N ASP A 81 20.02 -4.36 9.09
CA ASP A 81 20.32 -4.04 7.68
C ASP A 81 20.51 -5.26 6.75
N ASN A 82 20.37 -6.51 7.22
CA ASN A 82 20.39 -7.70 6.38
C ASN A 82 18.98 -8.02 5.88
N LEU A 83 18.89 -8.63 4.71
CA LEU A 83 17.64 -9.19 4.21
C LEU A 83 17.45 -10.58 4.80
N ASP A 84 16.39 -10.76 5.57
CA ASP A 84 16.01 -12.05 6.13
C ASP A 84 15.11 -12.82 5.16
N LEU A 85 15.08 -14.14 5.30
CA LEU A 85 14.22 -15.02 4.50
C LEU A 85 13.01 -15.45 5.32
N LEU A 86 11.83 -15.37 4.72
CA LEU A 86 10.58 -15.80 5.33
C LEU A 86 9.88 -16.80 4.44
N TYR A 87 9.29 -17.83 5.02
CA TYR A 87 8.49 -18.79 4.29
C TYR A 87 7.37 -19.37 5.14
N THR A 88 6.32 -19.87 4.50
CA THR A 88 5.23 -20.56 5.18
C THR A 88 5.40 -22.06 5.10
N ASP A 89 5.07 -22.73 6.20
CA ASP A 89 5.07 -24.19 6.34
C ASP A 89 3.64 -24.67 6.66
N SER A 90 2.94 -25.16 5.64
CA SER A 90 1.54 -25.59 5.81
C SER A 90 1.39 -26.87 6.62
N SER A 91 2.44 -27.68 6.73
CA SER A 91 2.42 -28.90 7.53
C SER A 91 2.47 -28.62 9.04
N ARG A 92 2.91 -27.42 9.42
CA ARG A 92 3.07 -26.97 10.81
C ARG A 92 2.21 -25.76 11.17
N ASP A 93 1.40 -25.25 10.24
CA ASP A 93 0.59 -24.05 10.43
C ASP A 93 1.45 -22.87 10.95
N ALA A 94 2.59 -22.65 10.31
CA ALA A 94 3.60 -21.70 10.77
C ALA A 94 4.15 -20.82 9.65
N VAL A 95 4.58 -19.61 10.03
CA VAL A 95 5.59 -18.85 9.29
C VAL A 95 6.95 -19.10 9.94
N VAL A 96 7.96 -19.29 9.10
CA VAL A 96 9.34 -19.51 9.48
C VAL A 96 10.18 -18.35 8.96
N ILE A 97 11.04 -17.82 9.83
CA ILE A 97 11.94 -16.70 9.57
C ILE A 97 13.35 -17.22 9.78
N LEU A 98 14.19 -17.07 8.77
CA LEU A 98 15.62 -17.33 8.83
C LEU A 98 16.31 -15.97 8.88
N LEU A 99 16.85 -15.62 10.04
CA LEU A 99 17.60 -14.37 10.17
C LEU A 99 18.96 -14.53 9.51
N ASP A 100 19.29 -13.60 8.61
CA ASP A 100 20.63 -13.55 8.02
C ASP A 100 21.57 -12.76 8.94
N ASN A 101 22.60 -13.44 9.44
CA ASN A 101 23.64 -12.83 10.27
C ASN A 101 25.00 -12.79 9.56
N ASP A 102 25.11 -13.29 8.32
CA ASP A 102 26.40 -13.47 7.65
C ASP A 102 26.31 -13.41 6.11
N ASN A 103 25.97 -12.23 5.56
CA ASN A 103 26.06 -11.90 4.13
C ASN A 103 25.43 -12.95 3.19
N GLY A 104 24.17 -13.32 3.43
CA GLY A 104 23.42 -14.25 2.60
C GLY A 104 23.65 -15.73 2.97
N VAL A 105 24.12 -16.02 4.19
CA VAL A 105 24.27 -17.39 4.71
C VAL A 105 23.23 -17.66 5.80
N PHE A 106 22.25 -18.52 5.49
CA PHE A 106 21.12 -18.81 6.36
C PHE A 106 21.37 -20.08 7.19
N ASN A 107 21.78 -19.90 8.45
CA ASN A 107 22.07 -21.01 9.35
C ASN A 107 20.83 -21.53 10.09
N GLU A 108 20.73 -22.86 10.27
CA GLU A 108 19.63 -23.52 11.01
C GLU A 108 19.53 -23.10 12.49
N GLU A 109 20.54 -22.43 13.04
CA GLU A 109 20.53 -21.91 14.41
C GLU A 109 19.74 -20.60 14.55
N ASN A 110 19.50 -19.88 13.44
CA ASN A 110 18.86 -18.56 13.42
C ASN A 110 17.42 -18.62 12.90
N VAL A 111 16.69 -19.68 13.31
CA VAL A 111 15.34 -19.94 12.83
C VAL A 111 14.30 -19.60 13.88
N ILE A 112 13.42 -18.68 13.53
CA ILE A 112 12.26 -18.31 14.34
C ILE A 112 11.03 -18.92 13.67
N ARG A 113 10.21 -19.63 14.46
CA ARG A 113 8.97 -20.25 13.98
C ARG A 113 7.80 -19.71 14.78
N ILE A 114 6.81 -19.17 14.08
CA ILE A 114 5.64 -18.55 14.69
C ILE A 114 4.41 -19.26 14.15
N SER A 115 3.59 -19.81 15.05
CA SER A 115 2.32 -20.41 14.67
C SER A 115 1.35 -19.34 14.16
N VAL A 116 0.72 -19.62 13.03
CA VAL A 116 -0.26 -18.76 12.36
C VAL A 116 -1.61 -19.47 12.27
N GLY A 117 -2.42 -19.15 11.28
CA GLY A 117 -3.65 -19.87 10.99
C GLY A 117 -3.42 -21.20 10.28
N LEU A 118 -4.50 -21.90 9.97
CA LEU A 118 -4.42 -23.24 9.36
C LEU A 118 -4.05 -23.18 7.88
N SER A 119 -3.13 -24.06 7.45
CA SER A 119 -2.67 -24.20 6.07
C SER A 119 -2.28 -22.85 5.44
N PRO A 120 -1.25 -22.16 5.96
CA PRO A 120 -0.76 -20.92 5.39
C PRO A 120 -0.37 -21.08 3.91
N SER A 121 -0.75 -20.10 3.10
CA SER A 121 -0.67 -20.14 1.63
C SER A 121 0.20 -19.05 1.01
N ASP A 122 0.33 -17.90 1.67
CA ASP A 122 1.14 -16.78 1.20
C ASP A 122 1.62 -15.92 2.37
N VAL A 123 2.69 -15.16 2.15
CA VAL A 123 3.30 -14.27 3.15
C VAL A 123 3.78 -12.96 2.51
N ALA A 124 3.43 -11.85 3.16
CA ALA A 124 3.92 -10.51 2.84
C ALA A 124 4.56 -9.85 4.07
N VAL A 125 5.47 -8.91 3.82
CA VAL A 125 6.26 -8.22 4.85
C VAL A 125 6.30 -6.72 4.54
N ASP A 126 5.78 -5.87 5.43
CA ASP A 126 5.88 -4.41 5.30
C ASP A 126 5.61 -3.67 6.62
N LEU A 127 5.68 -2.33 6.63
CA LEU A 127 5.36 -1.45 7.76
C LEU A 127 3.84 -1.22 7.80
N ILE A 128 3.08 -2.15 8.36
CA ILE A 128 1.62 -2.12 8.24
C ILE A 128 0.99 -1.19 9.27
N ASP A 129 1.62 -1.05 10.44
CA ASP A 129 1.18 -0.11 11.48
C ASP A 129 2.02 1.18 11.56
N ASP A 130 2.95 1.37 10.61
CA ASP A 130 3.86 2.51 10.50
C ASP A 130 4.74 2.76 11.76
N ASP A 131 5.13 1.70 12.47
CA ASP A 131 5.94 1.80 13.71
C ASP A 131 7.47 1.68 13.50
N GLU A 132 7.94 1.77 12.25
CA GLU A 132 9.33 1.55 11.81
C GLU A 132 9.85 0.09 11.97
N HIS A 133 8.98 -0.87 12.33
CA HIS A 133 9.30 -2.29 12.38
C HIS A 133 8.48 -3.06 11.35
N LYS A 134 9.15 -3.93 10.59
CA LYS A 134 8.46 -4.73 9.57
C LYS A 134 7.55 -5.77 10.24
N ASP A 135 6.30 -5.75 9.81
CA ASP A 135 5.25 -6.68 10.17
C ASP A 135 5.16 -7.81 9.14
N ILE A 136 4.52 -8.91 9.53
CA ILE A 136 4.28 -10.06 8.66
C ILE A 136 2.79 -10.32 8.53
N VAL A 137 2.31 -10.51 7.31
CA VAL A 137 0.94 -10.93 7.05
C VAL A 137 0.92 -12.25 6.31
N VAL A 138 0.15 -13.21 6.83
CA VAL A 138 0.06 -14.56 6.30
C VAL A 138 -1.39 -14.89 5.98
N SER A 139 -1.67 -15.24 4.72
CA SER A 139 -2.97 -15.82 4.36
C SER A 139 -3.04 -17.28 4.77
N ASN A 140 -4.15 -17.69 5.38
CA ASN A 140 -4.35 -19.01 5.96
C ASN A 140 -5.52 -19.69 5.25
N ARG A 141 -5.19 -20.56 4.30
CA ARG A 141 -6.16 -21.18 3.39
C ARG A 141 -7.15 -22.07 4.14
N GLY A 142 -6.72 -22.71 5.23
CA GLY A 142 -7.47 -23.71 5.97
C GLY A 142 -8.51 -23.14 6.94
N ASP A 143 -8.32 -21.91 7.44
CA ASP A 143 -9.24 -21.27 8.39
C ASP A 143 -10.04 -20.10 7.80
N ASN A 144 -9.79 -19.76 6.52
CA ASN A 144 -10.44 -18.65 5.82
C ASN A 144 -10.12 -17.29 6.46
N GLY A 145 -8.85 -17.09 6.81
CA GLY A 145 -8.41 -15.83 7.38
C GLY A 145 -6.98 -15.45 7.07
N VAL A 146 -6.56 -14.37 7.70
CA VAL A 146 -5.23 -13.79 7.64
C VAL A 146 -4.71 -13.61 9.05
N SER A 147 -3.44 -13.92 9.27
CA SER A 147 -2.72 -13.63 10.52
C SER A 147 -1.80 -12.44 10.27
N VAL A 148 -1.86 -11.42 11.13
CA VAL A 148 -1.03 -10.21 11.09
C VAL A 148 -0.13 -10.22 12.30
N LEU A 149 1.18 -10.38 12.14
CA LEU A 149 2.18 -10.43 13.21
C LEU A 149 2.92 -9.09 13.25
N PHE A 150 2.83 -8.37 14.38
CA PHE A 150 3.49 -7.06 14.49
C PHE A 150 4.93 -7.19 14.96
N GLY A 151 5.85 -6.61 14.20
CA GLY A 151 7.28 -6.63 14.47
C GLY A 151 7.65 -5.86 15.73
N LEU A 152 8.72 -6.28 16.39
CA LEU A 152 9.32 -5.56 17.53
C LEU A 152 10.74 -5.05 17.22
N GLY A 153 11.15 -5.10 15.95
CA GLY A 153 12.42 -4.55 15.45
C GLY A 153 13.67 -5.35 15.82
N ASN A 154 13.54 -6.54 16.40
CA ASN A 154 14.67 -7.39 16.79
C ASN A 154 14.50 -8.85 16.34
N GLY A 155 13.65 -9.08 15.32
CA GLY A 155 13.28 -10.40 14.83
C GLY A 155 12.21 -11.11 15.68
N THR A 156 11.74 -10.48 16.77
CA THR A 156 10.60 -10.98 17.53
C THR A 156 9.31 -10.25 17.15
N PHE A 157 8.18 -10.91 17.38
CA PHE A 157 6.86 -10.45 16.99
C PHE A 157 5.89 -10.56 18.16
N SER A 158 5.01 -9.57 18.28
CA SER A 158 3.93 -9.59 19.26
C SER A 158 2.74 -10.44 18.78
N GLU A 159 1.81 -10.74 19.70
CA GLU A 159 0.62 -11.53 19.35
C GLU A 159 -0.16 -10.83 18.23
N GLY A 160 -0.40 -11.61 17.18
CA GLY A 160 -0.98 -11.10 15.96
C GLY A 160 -2.50 -11.00 15.95
N LEU A 161 -3.03 -10.16 15.06
CA LEU A 161 -4.46 -10.10 14.77
C LEU A 161 -4.84 -11.21 13.79
N ARG A 162 -6.04 -11.80 13.97
CA ARG A 162 -6.66 -12.68 12.97
C ARG A 162 -7.85 -12.00 12.32
N LEU A 163 -7.81 -11.91 10.99
CA LEU A 163 -8.85 -11.30 10.16
C LEU A 163 -9.57 -12.38 9.36
N THR A 164 -10.90 -12.33 9.29
CA THR A 164 -11.69 -13.31 8.52
C THR A 164 -11.89 -12.83 7.09
N THR A 165 -11.49 -13.63 6.11
CA THR A 165 -11.60 -13.34 4.68
C THR A 165 -12.80 -14.05 4.04
N GLY A 166 -12.89 -14.02 2.71
CA GLY A 166 -13.58 -15.06 1.95
C GLY A 166 -12.93 -16.44 2.11
N THR A 167 -13.45 -17.42 1.39
CA THR A 167 -13.09 -18.83 1.59
C THR A 167 -11.80 -19.19 0.86
N ALA A 168 -10.88 -19.85 1.56
CA ALA A 168 -9.59 -20.31 1.08
C ALA A 168 -8.73 -19.17 0.45
N PRO A 169 -8.25 -18.22 1.27
CA PRO A 169 -7.36 -17.17 0.78
C PRO A 169 -6.04 -17.78 0.26
N THR A 170 -5.57 -17.29 -0.88
CA THR A 170 -4.43 -17.86 -1.63
C THR A 170 -3.28 -16.91 -1.88
N SER A 171 -3.51 -15.60 -1.74
CA SER A 171 -2.46 -14.60 -1.85
C SER A 171 -2.72 -13.46 -0.87
N VAL A 172 -1.66 -12.72 -0.54
CA VAL A 172 -1.74 -11.47 0.22
C VAL A 172 -0.94 -10.38 -0.48
N LEU A 173 -1.54 -9.20 -0.58
CA LEU A 173 -0.92 -7.96 -1.06
C LEU A 173 -1.11 -6.87 0.00
N LEU A 174 -0.05 -6.09 0.22
CA LEU A 174 -0.02 -4.93 1.08
C LEU A 174 0.12 -3.68 0.21
N GLU A 175 -0.87 -2.80 0.24
CA GLU A 175 -0.92 -1.62 -0.62
C GLU A 175 -1.93 -0.61 -0.09
N ASP A 176 -1.65 0.69 -0.17
CA ASP A 176 -2.62 1.75 0.15
C ASP A 176 -3.57 1.95 -1.03
N VAL A 177 -4.69 1.20 -1.06
CA VAL A 177 -5.62 1.22 -2.20
C VAL A 177 -6.71 2.29 -2.07
N ASN A 178 -6.79 2.94 -0.90
CA ASN A 178 -7.74 4.00 -0.62
C ASN A 178 -7.09 5.41 -0.55
N ALA A 179 -5.76 5.49 -0.68
CA ALA A 179 -4.93 6.69 -0.63
C ALA A 179 -5.02 7.46 0.70
N ASP A 180 -5.17 6.74 1.82
CA ASP A 180 -5.21 7.34 3.17
C ASP A 180 -3.85 7.42 3.86
N GLY A 181 -2.81 6.87 3.22
CA GLY A 181 -1.44 6.83 3.71
C GLY A 181 -1.09 5.60 4.53
N GLN A 182 -2.00 4.63 4.65
CA GLN A 182 -1.78 3.40 5.41
C GLN A 182 -1.93 2.17 4.51
N LEU A 183 -1.13 1.14 4.78
CA LEU A 183 -1.21 -0.08 4.00
C LEU A 183 -2.48 -0.87 4.30
N ASP A 184 -3.19 -1.25 3.25
CA ASP A 184 -4.33 -2.14 3.32
C ASP A 184 -3.89 -3.60 3.11
N ILE A 185 -4.71 -4.54 3.58
CA ILE A 185 -4.51 -5.98 3.34
C ILE A 185 -5.51 -6.45 2.29
N ILE A 186 -5.00 -7.00 1.19
CA ILE A 186 -5.81 -7.52 0.08
C ILE A 186 -5.52 -9.01 -0.10
N THR A 187 -6.56 -9.84 -0.18
CA THR A 187 -6.42 -11.28 -0.45
C THR A 187 -7.30 -11.76 -1.58
N THR A 188 -6.79 -12.68 -2.41
CA THR A 188 -7.65 -13.50 -3.29
C THR A 188 -8.22 -14.69 -2.55
N ASN A 189 -9.51 -14.99 -2.73
CA ASN A 189 -10.17 -16.11 -2.06
C ASN A 189 -10.64 -17.15 -3.09
N GLU A 190 -9.90 -18.26 -3.19
CA GLU A 190 -10.01 -19.24 -4.28
C GLU A 190 -11.40 -19.88 -4.37
N ASN A 191 -12.02 -20.19 -3.22
CA ASN A 191 -13.26 -20.95 -3.17
C ASN A 191 -14.51 -20.06 -3.21
N SER A 192 -14.44 -18.84 -2.70
CA SER A 192 -15.56 -17.86 -2.77
C SER A 192 -15.56 -17.04 -4.06
N ASN A 193 -14.49 -17.07 -4.85
CA ASN A 193 -14.35 -16.30 -6.10
C ASN A 193 -14.49 -14.79 -5.88
N ASP A 194 -13.91 -14.31 -4.79
CA ASP A 194 -13.90 -12.90 -4.41
C ASP A 194 -12.52 -12.47 -3.91
N ILE A 195 -12.37 -11.17 -3.72
CA ILE A 195 -11.25 -10.54 -3.04
C ILE A 195 -11.76 -9.99 -1.71
N SER A 196 -10.97 -10.16 -0.64
CA SER A 196 -11.18 -9.45 0.62
C SER A 196 -10.22 -8.28 0.70
N VAL A 197 -10.71 -7.14 1.18
CA VAL A 197 -9.92 -5.93 1.42
C VAL A 197 -10.15 -5.48 2.87
N PHE A 198 -9.07 -5.21 3.58
CA PHE A 198 -9.12 -4.61 4.91
C PHE A 198 -8.37 -3.29 4.88
N PHE A 199 -9.09 -2.20 5.08
CA PHE A 199 -8.46 -0.88 5.14
C PHE A 199 -7.64 -0.73 6.41
N GLY A 200 -6.37 -0.38 6.26
CA GLY A 200 -5.44 -0.08 7.33
C GLY A 200 -5.85 1.20 8.07
N GLN A 201 -5.74 1.19 9.38
CA GLN A 201 -6.04 2.32 10.23
C GLN A 201 -5.03 2.42 11.36
N VAL A 202 -4.93 3.63 11.91
CA VAL A 202 -3.98 3.94 12.97
C VAL A 202 -4.20 3.02 14.16
N ALA A 203 -3.12 2.74 14.88
CA ALA A 203 -3.12 1.85 16.05
C ALA A 203 -3.56 0.41 15.74
N ARG A 204 -3.09 -0.16 14.61
CA ARG A 204 -3.25 -1.59 14.25
C ARG A 204 -4.70 -2.01 14.02
N ILE A 205 -5.54 -1.08 13.56
CA ILE A 205 -6.96 -1.31 13.30
C ILE A 205 -7.14 -1.63 11.81
N PHE A 206 -8.00 -2.58 11.50
CA PHE A 206 -8.32 -2.95 10.13
C PHE A 206 -9.83 -3.00 9.91
N SER A 207 -10.32 -2.26 8.92
CA SER A 207 -11.74 -2.22 8.57
C SER A 207 -12.03 -3.10 7.36
N GLN A 208 -12.73 -4.22 7.60
CA GLN A 208 -13.15 -5.11 6.52
C GLN A 208 -14.15 -4.42 5.59
N GLN A 209 -13.82 -4.44 4.30
CA GLN A 209 -14.72 -3.99 3.24
C GLN A 209 -15.58 -5.14 2.74
N PRO A 210 -16.71 -4.86 2.06
CA PRO A 210 -17.47 -5.89 1.36
C PRO A 210 -16.57 -6.67 0.38
N ASN A 211 -16.63 -7.99 0.42
CA ASN A 211 -15.90 -8.82 -0.53
C ASN A 211 -16.30 -8.48 -1.97
N ILE A 212 -15.30 -8.40 -2.86
CA ILE A 212 -15.49 -7.97 -4.25
C ILE A 212 -15.46 -9.21 -5.15
N PRO A 213 -16.56 -9.55 -5.84
CA PRO A 213 -16.59 -10.71 -6.73
C PRO A 213 -15.62 -10.55 -7.91
N VAL A 214 -14.90 -11.62 -8.24
CA VAL A 214 -13.99 -11.69 -9.39
C VAL A 214 -14.25 -12.97 -10.20
N GLY A 215 -13.38 -13.26 -11.17
CA GLY A 215 -13.42 -14.54 -11.90
C GLY A 215 -13.18 -15.74 -10.97
N GLY A 216 -13.50 -16.93 -11.47
CA GLY A 216 -13.43 -18.17 -10.69
C GLY A 216 -12.00 -18.61 -10.36
N ASN A 217 -11.81 -19.10 -9.13
CA ASN A 217 -10.54 -19.50 -8.51
C ASN A 217 -9.43 -18.45 -8.67
N PRO A 218 -9.56 -17.27 -8.04
CA PRO A 218 -8.48 -16.29 -8.00
C PRO A 218 -7.28 -16.83 -7.21
N THR A 219 -6.07 -16.60 -7.72
CA THR A 219 -4.84 -17.22 -7.20
C THR A 219 -3.72 -16.25 -6.88
N ALA A 220 -3.77 -15.05 -7.46
CA ALA A 220 -2.80 -13.99 -7.23
C ALA A 220 -3.49 -12.64 -7.45
N VAL A 221 -3.01 -11.63 -6.74
CA VAL A 221 -3.43 -10.24 -6.88
C VAL A 221 -2.21 -9.35 -7.02
N VAL A 222 -2.32 -8.30 -7.83
CA VAL A 222 -1.33 -7.23 -7.97
C VAL A 222 -2.05 -5.88 -7.96
N SER A 223 -1.33 -4.85 -7.55
CA SER A 223 -1.76 -3.46 -7.58
C SER A 223 -1.02 -2.66 -8.66
N GLY A 224 -1.61 -1.53 -9.05
CA GLY A 224 -0.94 -0.51 -9.83
C GLY A 224 -1.95 0.47 -10.42
N ASP A 225 -1.50 1.68 -10.75
CA ASP A 225 -2.30 2.61 -11.54
C ASP A 225 -2.26 2.17 -13.02
N PHE A 226 -3.21 1.32 -13.43
CA PHE A 226 -3.26 0.77 -14.78
C PHE A 226 -3.94 1.72 -15.78
N ASN A 227 -4.66 2.72 -15.30
CA ASN A 227 -5.45 3.62 -16.12
C ASN A 227 -4.93 5.07 -16.16
N GLN A 228 -3.89 5.38 -15.36
CA GLN A 228 -3.25 6.70 -15.17
C GLN A 228 -4.18 7.75 -14.54
N ASP A 229 -4.97 7.36 -13.53
CA ASP A 229 -5.85 8.26 -12.78
C ASP A 229 -5.36 8.61 -11.37
N ASP A 230 -4.11 8.24 -11.05
CA ASP A 230 -3.45 8.42 -9.76
C ASP A 230 -4.08 7.62 -8.60
N PHE A 231 -5.04 6.71 -8.87
CA PHE A 231 -5.54 5.76 -7.89
C PHE A 231 -4.99 4.36 -8.17
N ILE A 232 -4.71 3.62 -7.09
CA ILE A 232 -4.21 2.26 -7.21
C ILE A 232 -5.36 1.32 -7.55
N ASP A 233 -5.29 0.70 -8.73
CA ASP A 233 -6.20 -0.35 -9.14
C ASP A 233 -5.72 -1.72 -8.64
N ILE A 234 -6.64 -2.69 -8.59
CA ILE A 234 -6.35 -4.07 -8.20
C ILE A 234 -6.62 -5.00 -9.39
N VAL A 235 -5.72 -5.94 -9.66
CA VAL A 235 -5.89 -6.96 -10.70
C VAL A 235 -5.70 -8.35 -10.11
N SER A 236 -6.66 -9.25 -10.33
CA SER A 236 -6.55 -10.67 -9.97
C SER A 236 -6.36 -11.58 -11.18
N VAL A 237 -5.62 -12.67 -10.99
CA VAL A 237 -5.53 -13.78 -11.94
C VAL A 237 -6.46 -14.91 -11.49
N ASN A 238 -7.40 -15.28 -12.38
CA ASN A 238 -8.48 -16.22 -12.08
C ASN A 238 -8.27 -17.54 -12.82
N ARG A 239 -7.63 -18.50 -12.16
CA ARG A 239 -7.23 -19.79 -12.75
C ARG A 239 -8.43 -20.60 -13.24
N GLY A 240 -9.52 -20.62 -12.48
CA GLY A 240 -10.71 -21.43 -12.76
C GLY A 240 -11.48 -20.93 -13.98
N THR A 241 -11.47 -19.61 -14.21
CA THR A 241 -12.10 -19.01 -15.40
C THR A 241 -11.13 -18.72 -16.54
N GLY A 242 -9.82 -18.80 -16.32
CA GLY A 242 -8.79 -18.56 -17.33
C GLY A 242 -8.74 -17.11 -17.81
N ASN A 243 -8.99 -16.14 -16.92
CA ASN A 243 -8.98 -14.71 -17.23
C ASN A 243 -8.35 -13.89 -16.08
N VAL A 244 -8.34 -12.56 -16.25
CA VAL A 244 -8.02 -11.60 -15.21
C VAL A 244 -9.24 -10.75 -14.88
N SER A 245 -9.36 -10.30 -13.64
CA SER A 245 -10.33 -9.28 -13.23
C SER A 245 -9.58 -8.02 -12.85
N THR A 246 -9.96 -6.88 -13.43
CA THR A 246 -9.45 -5.56 -13.06
C THR A 246 -10.53 -4.84 -12.28
N LEU A 247 -10.19 -4.42 -11.07
CA LEU A 247 -10.99 -3.59 -10.19
C LEU A 247 -10.39 -2.20 -10.21
N LEU A 248 -11.05 -1.30 -10.94
CA LEU A 248 -10.61 0.09 -10.98
C LEU A 248 -10.96 0.74 -9.65
N SER A 249 -9.96 1.31 -8.98
CA SER A 249 -10.26 2.15 -7.84
C SER A 249 -10.90 3.43 -8.37
N THR A 250 -11.92 3.89 -7.67
CA THR A 250 -12.54 5.17 -7.97
C THR A 250 -12.52 5.94 -6.69
N ASP A 251 -12.06 7.19 -6.77
CA ASP A 251 -12.09 8.16 -5.68
C ASP A 251 -13.26 7.90 -4.72
N PHE A 252 -12.94 7.43 -3.51
CA PHE A 252 -13.90 7.06 -2.47
C PHE A 252 -14.79 8.28 -2.09
N LEU A 253 -14.39 9.49 -2.51
CA LEU A 253 -15.17 10.72 -2.45
C LEU A 253 -16.47 10.72 -3.28
N LYS A 254 -16.75 9.70 -4.12
CA LYS A 254 -18.04 9.60 -4.85
C LYS A 254 -19.11 8.74 -4.18
N ASN A 255 -18.79 7.96 -3.14
CA ASN A 255 -19.76 7.07 -2.49
C ASN A 255 -20.32 7.57 -1.16
N PHE A 256 -19.96 8.78 -0.72
CA PHE A 256 -20.72 9.45 0.34
C PHE A 256 -21.95 10.14 -0.25
N PRO A 257 -23.17 9.91 0.30
CA PRO A 257 -24.25 10.85 0.06
C PRO A 257 -23.75 12.21 0.57
N VAL A 258 -23.59 13.15 -0.36
CA VAL A 258 -23.31 14.54 -0.04
C VAL A 258 -24.46 15.02 0.82
N ASP A 259 -24.29 15.00 2.14
CA ASP A 259 -25.13 15.81 3.00
C ASP A 259 -24.66 17.27 2.82
N ASP A 260 -25.62 18.18 2.75
CA ASP A 260 -25.64 19.38 1.89
C ASP A 260 -24.58 20.49 2.14
N THR A 261 -23.47 20.25 2.84
CA THR A 261 -22.62 21.34 3.37
C THR A 261 -21.11 21.30 3.07
N LEU A 262 -20.58 20.28 2.40
CA LEU A 262 -19.19 20.29 1.93
C LEU A 262 -19.05 19.64 0.55
N LYS A 263 -18.43 20.37 -0.39
CA LYS A 263 -18.05 19.82 -1.70
C LYS A 263 -16.54 19.91 -1.88
N LEU A 264 -15.93 18.76 -2.10
CA LEU A 264 -14.57 18.68 -2.62
C LEU A 264 -14.65 18.66 -4.14
N VAL A 265 -13.82 19.44 -4.81
CA VAL A 265 -13.70 19.42 -6.27
C VAL A 265 -12.23 19.31 -6.62
N THR A 266 -11.89 18.32 -7.45
CA THR A 266 -10.54 18.09 -7.95
C THR A 266 -10.47 18.47 -9.42
N ILE A 267 -9.54 19.36 -9.78
CA ILE A 267 -9.32 19.79 -11.16
C ILE A 267 -7.83 19.66 -11.46
N ARG A 268 -7.48 18.76 -12.39
CA ARG A 268 -6.09 18.50 -12.84
C ARG A 268 -5.14 18.16 -11.67
N GLY A 269 -5.50 17.18 -10.85
CA GLY A 269 -4.62 16.64 -9.79
C GLY A 269 -4.45 17.56 -8.58
N ARG A 270 -5.41 18.46 -8.31
CA ARG A 270 -5.40 19.32 -7.13
C ARG A 270 -6.77 19.40 -6.49
N THR A 271 -6.82 19.21 -5.18
CA THR A 271 -8.03 19.20 -4.36
C THR A 271 -8.35 20.60 -3.86
N PHE A 272 -9.60 21.03 -4.06
CA PHE A 272 -10.10 22.32 -3.60
C PHE A 272 -11.27 22.11 -2.61
N PHE A 273 -11.29 22.90 -1.54
CA PHE A 273 -12.46 23.02 -0.65
C PHE A 273 -13.47 23.99 -1.27
N VAL A 274 -14.72 23.57 -1.42
CA VAL A 274 -15.83 24.50 -1.66
C VAL A 274 -16.45 24.82 -0.31
N VAL A 275 -16.26 26.06 0.16
CA VAL A 275 -16.90 26.57 1.38
C VAL A 275 -18.27 27.17 1.02
N GLU A 276 -19.27 26.84 1.82
CA GLU A 276 -20.62 27.39 1.72
C GLU A 276 -20.62 28.91 1.99
N LEU A 277 -21.27 29.69 1.12
CA LEU A 277 -21.38 31.14 1.28
C LEU A 277 -22.48 31.45 2.31
N THR A 278 -22.13 31.69 3.57
CA THR A 278 -23.07 32.29 4.52
C THR A 278 -23.10 33.81 4.30
N SER A 279 -24.28 34.36 4.03
CA SER A 279 -24.46 35.81 4.10
C SER A 279 -24.53 36.21 5.56
N ASP A 280 -23.46 36.78 6.12
CA ASP A 280 -23.62 37.57 7.34
C ASP A 280 -24.52 38.77 7.00
N GLU A 281 -25.51 39.01 7.85
CA GLU A 281 -26.44 40.14 7.77
C GLU A 281 -25.68 41.46 7.73
N VAL A 282 -25.44 41.96 6.52
CA VAL A 282 -25.17 43.37 6.28
C VAL A 282 -26.29 43.83 5.38
N GLU A 283 -27.12 44.76 5.86
CA GLU A 283 -28.08 45.46 5.01
C GLU A 283 -27.36 45.98 3.75
N VAL A 284 -27.56 45.32 2.62
CA VAL A 284 -27.01 45.76 1.34
C VAL A 284 -28.00 46.77 0.77
N PRO A 285 -27.56 48.00 0.43
CA PRO A 285 -28.40 48.97 -0.27
C PRO A 285 -28.92 48.35 -1.57
N SER A 286 -30.17 48.62 -1.94
CA SER A 286 -30.78 48.15 -3.18
C SER A 286 -29.97 48.58 -4.41
N GLY A 287 -29.19 47.63 -4.95
CA GLY A 287 -28.35 47.80 -6.13
C GLY A 287 -28.11 46.46 -6.82
N PRO A 288 -27.67 46.47 -8.10
CA PRO A 288 -27.62 45.27 -8.95
C PRO A 288 -26.50 44.28 -8.58
N ASN A 289 -25.66 44.59 -7.60
CA ASN A 289 -24.51 43.78 -7.21
C ASN A 289 -24.56 43.47 -5.71
N ARG A 290 -24.26 42.22 -5.33
CA ARG A 290 -24.02 41.83 -3.93
C ARG A 290 -22.53 41.59 -3.70
N THR A 291 -22.06 41.94 -2.51
CA THR A 291 -20.68 41.71 -2.08
C THR A 291 -20.66 40.62 -1.02
N PHE A 292 -19.82 39.61 -1.22
CA PHE A 292 -19.65 38.47 -0.34
C PHE A 292 -18.26 38.50 0.30
N ILE A 293 -18.16 38.03 1.53
CA ILE A 293 -16.89 37.80 2.22
C ILE A 293 -16.57 36.31 2.10
N VAL A 294 -15.41 35.99 1.56
CA VAL A 294 -14.91 34.61 1.44
C VAL A 294 -13.78 34.42 2.45
N ARG A 295 -13.89 33.38 3.27
CA ARG A 295 -12.88 32.98 4.25
C ARG A 295 -12.42 31.55 3.96
N ALA A 296 -11.12 31.33 3.97
CA ALA A 296 -10.53 30.00 3.83
C ALA A 296 -9.67 29.67 5.04
N PHE A 297 -9.80 28.44 5.53
CA PHE A 297 -9.09 27.90 6.70
C PHE A 297 -8.17 26.77 6.23
N CYS A 298 -6.99 26.64 6.84
CA CYS A 298 -6.02 25.61 6.49
C CYS A 298 -6.28 24.29 7.25
N SER A 299 -7.03 24.34 8.34
CA SER A 299 -7.49 23.19 9.11
C SER A 299 -8.80 23.52 9.84
N MET A 300 -9.50 22.50 10.34
CA MET A 300 -10.73 22.64 11.12
C MET A 300 -10.50 23.25 12.53
N GLU A 301 -9.25 23.32 12.99
CA GLU A 301 -8.89 23.82 14.33
C GLU A 301 -8.45 25.31 14.32
N ASP A 302 -8.32 25.92 13.14
CA ASP A 302 -7.86 27.30 13.01
C ASP A 302 -8.95 28.33 13.35
N ILE A 303 -8.69 29.15 14.37
CA ILE A 303 -9.62 30.21 14.84
C ILE A 303 -9.51 31.50 13.96
N GLN A 304 -8.48 31.63 13.12
CA GLN A 304 -8.27 32.78 12.24
C GLN A 304 -8.09 32.32 10.79
N PRO A 305 -8.79 32.92 9.81
CA PRO A 305 -8.73 32.48 8.42
C PRO A 305 -7.35 32.79 7.82
N ALA A 306 -6.81 31.83 7.07
CA ALA A 306 -5.56 32.00 6.33
C ALA A 306 -5.71 32.97 5.14
N PHE A 307 -6.95 33.19 4.69
CA PHE A 307 -7.30 34.15 3.66
C PHE A 307 -8.70 34.74 3.91
N GLU A 308 -8.82 36.06 3.76
CA GLU A 308 -10.10 36.78 3.74
C GLU A 308 -10.14 37.72 2.52
N GLY A 309 -11.15 37.55 1.66
CA GLY A 309 -11.31 38.33 0.44
C GLY A 309 -12.75 38.79 0.23
N ARG A 310 -12.95 39.87 -0.54
CA ARG A 310 -14.28 40.35 -0.95
C ARG A 310 -14.50 40.08 -2.42
N VAL A 311 -15.64 39.48 -2.76
CA VAL A 311 -16.05 39.25 -4.15
C VAL A 311 -17.39 39.95 -4.39
N THR A 312 -17.48 40.76 -5.44
CA THR A 312 -18.71 41.43 -5.86
C THR A 312 -19.20 40.81 -7.16
N LEU A 313 -20.42 40.28 -7.17
CA LEU A 313 -21.00 39.62 -8.34
C LEU A 313 -22.22 40.41 -8.86
N PRO A 314 -22.42 40.48 -10.19
CA PRO A 314 -23.67 40.95 -10.78
C PRO A 314 -24.82 39.98 -10.52
N PHE A 315 -26.05 40.48 -10.57
CA PHE A 315 -27.29 39.71 -10.39
C PHE A 315 -27.40 38.54 -11.40
N PHE A 316 -27.62 37.31 -10.92
CA PHE A 316 -27.99 36.15 -11.74
C PHE A 316 -29.02 35.29 -10.98
N ASP A 317 -30.04 34.78 -11.67
CA ASP A 317 -31.09 33.90 -11.12
C ASP A 317 -30.63 32.42 -10.97
N THR A 318 -29.33 32.15 -11.11
CA THR A 318 -28.76 30.80 -11.04
C THR A 318 -27.45 30.81 -10.26
N THR A 319 -27.19 29.74 -9.50
CA THR A 319 -25.96 29.50 -8.74
C THR A 319 -24.74 29.55 -9.67
N ILE A 320 -23.83 30.50 -9.45
CA ILE A 320 -22.54 30.56 -10.17
C ILE A 320 -21.45 29.98 -9.27
N PRO A 321 -20.72 28.93 -9.70
CA PRO A 321 -19.51 28.52 -9.01
C PRO A 321 -18.43 29.60 -9.18
N VAL A 322 -18.04 30.22 -8.07
CA VAL A 322 -16.87 31.12 -8.04
C VAL A 322 -15.64 30.26 -7.81
N ILE A 323 -14.79 30.15 -8.82
CA ILE A 323 -13.48 29.50 -8.70
C ILE A 323 -12.47 30.61 -8.37
N VAL A 324 -11.94 30.60 -7.15
CA VAL A 324 -10.84 31.49 -6.75
C VAL A 324 -9.51 30.81 -7.06
N ASP A 325 -8.81 31.30 -8.07
CA ASP A 325 -7.45 30.87 -8.42
C ASP A 325 -6.44 31.57 -7.48
N LEU A 326 -5.90 30.83 -6.51
CA LEU A 326 -4.92 31.33 -5.56
C LEU A 326 -3.50 31.50 -6.16
N GLN A 327 -3.23 31.07 -7.39
CA GLN A 327 -1.92 31.24 -8.04
C GLN A 327 -1.80 32.52 -8.89
N ARG A 328 -2.83 33.38 -8.92
CA ARG A 328 -2.74 34.75 -9.47
C ARG A 328 -2.55 35.85 -8.43
N VAL A 329 -2.32 35.52 -7.16
CA VAL A 329 -1.85 36.46 -6.13
C VAL A 329 -0.38 36.19 -5.85
N GLU A 330 0.49 36.51 -6.81
CA GLU A 330 1.88 36.80 -6.49
C GLU A 330 1.97 38.20 -5.83
N PHE A 331 2.94 38.33 -4.92
CA PHE A 331 3.28 39.47 -4.05
C PHE A 331 2.53 39.60 -2.71
N LEU A 332 3.01 38.88 -1.69
CA LEU A 332 3.72 39.50 -0.54
C LEU A 332 4.12 38.43 0.51
N LYS A 333 5.25 37.76 0.28
CA LYS A 333 6.08 37.25 1.38
C LYS A 333 7.55 37.60 1.12
N THR A 334 7.91 38.87 1.31
CA THR A 334 9.26 39.19 1.79
C THR A 334 9.33 40.56 2.45
N THR A 335 9.97 40.62 3.62
CA THR A 335 10.48 41.80 4.35
C THR A 335 9.57 42.38 5.45
N ILE A 336 9.49 41.70 6.60
CA ILE A 336 9.53 42.41 7.88
C ILE A 336 11.01 42.62 8.22
N LYS A 337 11.59 43.72 7.72
CA LYS A 337 12.78 44.35 8.30
C LYS A 337 12.70 45.85 8.00
N ASN A 338 12.47 46.60 9.08
CA ASN A 338 12.63 48.05 9.21
C ASN A 338 11.74 48.96 8.34
N ALA A 339 10.62 49.41 8.91
CA ALA A 339 10.12 50.76 8.65
C ALA A 339 9.49 51.35 9.92
N ARG A 340 9.98 52.54 10.26
CA ARG A 340 9.76 53.33 11.48
C ARG A 340 8.30 53.73 11.71
N ARG A 341 7.97 53.94 13.00
CA ARG A 341 6.90 54.85 13.45
C ARG A 341 6.93 56.15 12.64
N ILE A 342 5.81 56.48 12.02
CA ILE A 342 5.42 57.88 11.82
C ILE A 342 3.97 57.96 12.30
N ASN A 343 3.80 58.58 13.48
CA ASN A 343 2.50 59.08 13.93
C ASN A 343 2.09 60.23 13.02
N ALA A 344 0.80 60.34 12.70
CA ALA A 344 0.22 61.59 12.22
C ALA A 344 0.21 62.60 13.38
N GLY A 345 0.79 63.78 13.13
CA GLY A 345 1.00 64.88 14.07
C GLY A 345 2.23 65.68 13.68
#